data_AF-A0Q258-F1
#
_entry.id   AF-A0Q258-F1
#
_cell.length_a   1.000
_cell.length_b   1.000
_cell.length_c   1.000
_cell.angle_alpha   90.00
_cell.angle_beta   90.00
_cell.angle_gamma   90.00
#
_symmetry.space_group_name_H-M   'P 1'
#
loop_
_entity.id
_entity.type
_entity.pdbx_description
1 polymer ?
#
loop_
_entity_poly.entity_id
_entity_poly.type
_entity_poly.pdbx_seq_one_letter_code
_entity_poly.pdbx_strand_id
1 'polypeptide(L)'
;MEVFEEKVKVYLLNDVRREYMSVKIAQIIDKILCKSEEFSKFHEENKFKMYCFNGFYPIEKSEVYKKGKIYDFSIRTVDESLAKFIKENLVNEYTECIKVLTIQEKIIHERYIEKIYSIMPVILKTTQGYWRKNLRLEDFERLIKENLIKKYNQYYNTKIDENFSLYDNLIFNNNKPVPMKCKNITLLGDKITLFISSNETAQKLAHFALGVALGENSARGAGFCNYKWL
;
A
#
# COMPACT_ATOMS: atom_id res chain seq x y z
N MET A 1 -11.55 -12.53 -7.58
CA MET A 1 -11.23 -11.08 -7.67
C MET A 1 -9.86 -10.92 -8.30
N GLU A 2 -9.59 -9.84 -9.02
CA GLU A 2 -8.27 -9.58 -9.58
C GLU A 2 -7.59 -8.40 -8.88
N VAL A 3 -6.28 -8.51 -8.68
CA VAL A 3 -5.44 -7.41 -8.24
C VAL A 3 -4.48 -7.06 -9.37
N PHE A 4 -4.59 -5.84 -9.87
CA PHE A 4 -3.73 -5.29 -10.91
C PHE A 4 -2.45 -4.75 -10.25
N GLU A 5 -1.29 -5.16 -10.75
CA GLU A 5 0.03 -4.70 -10.32
C GLU A 5 0.75 -4.01 -11.48
N GLU A 6 0.94 -2.70 -11.35
CA GLU A 6 1.77 -1.90 -12.24
C GLU A 6 3.19 -1.84 -11.70
N LYS A 7 4.13 -2.54 -12.36
CA LYS A 7 5.56 -2.44 -12.06
C LYS A 7 6.17 -1.29 -12.83
N VAL A 8 6.54 -0.24 -12.11
CA VAL A 8 7.02 1.02 -12.67
C VAL A 8 8.53 1.08 -12.55
N LYS A 9 9.23 1.21 -13.70
CA LYS A 9 10.67 1.53 -13.73
C LYS A 9 10.85 3.02 -13.81
N VAL A 10 11.71 3.57 -12.94
CA VAL A 10 11.99 5.00 -12.88
C VAL A 10 13.47 5.30 -12.86
N TYR A 11 13.84 6.42 -13.47
CA TYR A 11 15.16 7.04 -13.36
C TYR A 11 15.08 8.19 -12.35
N LEU A 12 16.03 8.26 -11.41
CA LEU A 12 16.09 9.37 -10.46
C LEU A 12 16.88 10.56 -11.01
N LEU A 13 16.22 11.71 -11.04
CA LEU A 13 16.78 13.00 -11.45
C LEU A 13 17.55 13.68 -10.31
N ASN A 14 17.27 13.30 -9.06
CA ASN A 14 17.91 13.79 -7.84
C ASN A 14 18.04 12.69 -6.79
N ASP A 15 18.99 12.84 -5.86
CA ASP A 15 19.12 11.95 -4.71
C ASP A 15 17.84 12.01 -3.85
N VAL A 16 17.36 10.86 -3.38
CA VAL A 16 16.17 10.76 -2.54
C VAL A 16 16.55 10.00 -1.26
N ARG A 17 16.53 10.69 -0.12
CA ARG A 17 16.68 10.03 1.18
C ARG A 17 15.49 9.09 1.41
N ARG A 18 15.77 7.90 1.94
CA ARG A 18 14.80 6.80 2.13
C ARG A 18 13.51 7.24 2.83
N GLU A 19 13.61 8.12 3.81
CA GLU A 19 12.45 8.62 4.56
C GLU A 19 11.47 9.45 3.70
N TYR A 20 11.92 10.04 2.58
CA TYR A 20 11.09 10.82 1.66
C TYR A 20 10.66 10.04 0.40
N MET A 21 11.10 8.79 0.26
CA MET A 21 10.80 7.96 -0.91
C MET A 21 9.30 7.86 -1.21
N SER A 22 8.48 7.52 -0.21
CA SER A 22 7.02 7.41 -0.39
C SER A 22 6.40 8.74 -0.78
N VAL A 23 6.93 9.86 -0.28
CA VAL A 23 6.46 11.21 -0.62
C VAL A 23 6.76 11.51 -2.10
N LYS A 24 7.97 11.19 -2.58
CA LYS A 24 8.34 11.41 -3.99
C LYS A 24 7.53 10.53 -4.95
N ILE A 25 7.27 9.28 -4.59
CA ILE A 25 6.39 8.40 -5.37
C ILE A 25 4.93 8.92 -5.34
N ALA A 26 4.43 9.34 -4.18
CA ALA A 26 3.10 9.93 -4.08
C ALA A 26 2.94 11.17 -4.95
N GLN A 27 3.97 12.03 -5.05
CA GLN A 27 3.91 13.25 -5.87
C GLN A 27 3.70 12.96 -7.36
N ILE A 28 4.35 11.93 -7.91
CA ILE A 28 4.15 11.60 -9.33
C ILE A 28 2.79 10.93 -9.57
N ILE A 29 2.29 10.14 -8.61
CA ILE A 29 0.94 9.58 -8.67
C ILE A 29 -0.12 10.69 -8.55
N ASP A 30 0.04 11.63 -7.63
CA ASP A 30 -0.87 12.77 -7.49
C ASP A 30 -0.89 13.62 -8.77
N LYS A 31 0.28 13.85 -9.38
CA LYS A 31 0.41 14.59 -10.64
C LYS A 31 -0.44 13.95 -11.76
N ILE A 32 -0.42 12.62 -11.90
CA ILE A 32 -1.22 11.97 -12.95
C ILE A 32 -2.71 12.00 -12.64
N LEU A 33 -3.11 11.87 -11.37
CA LEU A 33 -4.53 11.88 -11.00
C LEU A 33 -5.17 13.24 -11.32
N CYS A 34 -4.41 14.32 -11.26
CA CYS A 34 -4.87 15.65 -11.64
C CYS A 34 -4.99 15.89 -13.16
N LYS A 35 -4.68 14.90 -14.02
CA LYS A 35 -4.80 15.04 -15.49
C LYS A 35 -6.22 14.89 -16.01
N SER A 36 -7.12 14.26 -15.25
CA SER A 36 -8.54 14.17 -15.62
C SER A 36 -9.40 14.74 -14.50
N GLU A 37 -10.53 15.33 -14.88
CA GLU A 37 -11.48 15.88 -13.90
C GLU A 37 -12.01 14.78 -12.97
N GLU A 38 -12.28 13.59 -13.52
CA GLU A 38 -12.72 12.41 -12.77
C GLU A 38 -11.68 11.99 -11.71
N PHE A 39 -10.42 11.78 -12.10
CA PHE A 39 -9.40 11.31 -11.18
C PHE A 39 -8.92 12.41 -10.21
N SER A 40 -9.09 13.68 -10.58
CA SER A 40 -8.86 14.81 -9.68
C SER A 40 -9.91 14.85 -8.56
N LYS A 41 -11.20 14.70 -8.90
CA LYS A 41 -12.28 14.56 -7.90
C LYS A 41 -12.05 13.33 -7.03
N PHE A 42 -11.72 12.20 -7.66
CA PHE A 42 -11.35 10.98 -6.93
C PHE A 42 -10.19 11.22 -5.99
N HIS A 43 -9.16 12.00 -6.35
CA HIS A 43 -8.01 12.31 -5.50
C HIS A 43 -8.40 13.15 -4.27
N GLU A 44 -9.27 14.14 -4.44
CA GLU A 44 -9.71 15.06 -3.38
C GLU A 44 -10.69 14.42 -2.39
N GLU A 45 -11.52 13.49 -2.85
CA GLU A 45 -12.59 12.89 -2.05
C GLU A 45 -12.06 12.12 -0.83
N ASN A 46 -12.59 12.34 0.38
CA ASN A 46 -12.15 11.61 1.56
C ASN A 46 -12.76 10.20 1.64
N LYS A 47 -12.22 9.26 0.84
CA LYS A 47 -12.63 7.85 0.80
C LYS A 47 -11.44 6.90 0.73
N PHE A 48 -11.68 5.61 0.95
CA PHE A 48 -10.69 4.58 0.61
C PHE A 48 -10.47 4.60 -0.91
N LYS A 49 -9.22 4.82 -1.31
CA LYS A 49 -8.82 4.96 -2.72
C LYS A 49 -8.65 3.63 -3.45
N MET A 50 -8.70 2.51 -2.73
CA MET A 50 -8.58 1.16 -3.29
C MET A 50 -7.31 0.87 -4.10
N TYR A 51 -6.26 1.66 -3.88
CA TYR A 51 -4.91 1.38 -4.36
C TYR A 51 -3.86 1.54 -3.24
N CYS A 52 -2.70 0.95 -3.47
CA CYS A 52 -1.51 1.11 -2.65
C CYS A 52 -0.24 1.05 -3.51
N PHE A 53 0.90 1.46 -2.95
CA PHE A 53 2.20 1.33 -3.62
C PHE A 53 3.32 1.08 -2.62
N ASN A 54 4.45 0.53 -3.08
CA ASN A 54 5.63 0.27 -2.27
C ASN A 54 6.76 1.30 -2.50
N GLY A 55 7.90 1.06 -1.89
CA GLY A 55 9.11 1.85 -2.10
C GLY A 55 9.95 1.42 -3.29
N PHE A 56 10.97 2.24 -3.59
CA PHE A 56 12.02 1.92 -4.55
C PHE A 56 12.80 0.65 -4.19
N TYR A 57 13.06 -0.14 -5.23
CA TYR A 57 13.87 -1.35 -5.22
C TYR A 57 14.92 -1.28 -6.34
N PRO A 58 16.17 -1.76 -6.14
CA PRO A 58 16.71 -2.37 -4.92
C PRO A 58 16.88 -1.36 -3.77
N ILE A 59 16.87 -1.86 -2.53
CA ILE A 59 17.05 -1.04 -1.34
C ILE A 59 18.53 -0.64 -1.22
N GLU A 60 18.79 0.67 -1.11
CA GLU A 60 20.14 1.20 -0.92
C GLU A 60 20.58 1.12 0.54
N LYS A 61 21.77 0.54 0.79
CA LYS A 61 22.38 0.46 2.14
C LYS A 61 22.71 1.83 2.73
N SER A 62 22.99 2.81 1.86
CA SER A 62 23.30 4.20 2.26
C SER A 62 22.07 4.99 2.75
N GLU A 63 20.87 4.39 2.69
CA GLU A 63 19.58 5.06 2.92
C GLU A 63 19.31 6.25 1.99
N VAL A 64 20.09 6.38 0.91
CA VAL A 64 19.90 7.39 -0.12
C VAL A 64 19.82 6.70 -1.47
N TYR A 65 18.67 6.82 -2.12
CA TYR A 65 18.48 6.46 -3.50
C TYR A 65 19.15 7.50 -4.40
N LYS A 66 19.93 7.05 -5.37
CA LYS A 66 20.92 7.88 -6.05
C LYS A 66 20.41 8.44 -7.37
N LYS A 67 20.66 9.73 -7.58
CA LYS A 67 20.55 10.39 -8.88
C LYS A 67 21.32 9.59 -9.93
N GLY A 68 20.76 9.50 -11.12
CA GLY A 68 21.40 8.79 -12.23
C GLY A 68 21.15 7.29 -12.26
N LYS A 69 20.48 6.71 -11.24
CA LYS A 69 20.16 5.29 -11.19
C LYS A 69 18.71 5.01 -11.54
N ILE A 70 18.48 3.75 -11.95
CA ILE A 70 17.16 3.20 -12.20
C ILE A 70 16.71 2.39 -10.98
N TYR A 71 15.45 2.59 -10.58
CA TYR A 71 14.78 1.83 -9.54
C TYR A 71 13.40 1.39 -10.01
N ASP A 72 12.87 0.37 -9.35
CA ASP A 72 11.52 -0.13 -9.57
C ASP A 72 10.66 0.20 -8.35
N PHE A 73 9.38 0.48 -8.56
CA PHE A 73 8.35 0.39 -7.53
C PHE A 73 7.09 -0.23 -8.13
N SER A 74 6.13 -0.58 -7.29
CA SER A 74 4.88 -1.22 -7.71
C SER A 74 3.69 -0.45 -7.17
N ILE A 75 2.71 -0.22 -8.02
CA ILE A 75 1.37 0.25 -7.65
C ILE A 75 0.44 -0.96 -7.79
N ARG A 76 -0.45 -1.16 -6.83
CA ARG A 76 -1.50 -2.15 -6.92
C ARG A 76 -2.86 -1.55 -6.67
N THR A 77 -3.86 -2.08 -7.34
CA THR A 77 -5.26 -1.68 -7.20
C THR A 77 -6.17 -2.87 -7.47
N VAL A 78 -7.36 -2.84 -6.91
CA VAL A 78 -8.48 -3.74 -7.27
C VAL A 78 -9.39 -3.12 -8.32
N ASP A 79 -9.23 -1.83 -8.59
CA ASP A 79 -10.01 -1.07 -9.56
C ASP A 79 -9.32 -1.09 -10.94
N GLU A 80 -9.93 -1.79 -11.90
CA GLU A 80 -9.45 -1.93 -13.27
C GLU A 80 -9.39 -0.58 -14.01
N SER A 81 -10.38 0.31 -13.78
CA SER A 81 -10.42 1.63 -14.42
C SER A 81 -9.24 2.48 -13.97
N LEU A 82 -8.89 2.42 -12.69
CA LEU A 82 -7.72 3.09 -12.13
C LEU A 82 -6.41 2.46 -12.65
N ALA A 83 -6.33 1.13 -12.75
CA ALA A 83 -5.16 0.45 -13.30
C ALA A 83 -4.88 0.91 -14.74
N LYS A 84 -5.91 0.88 -15.59
CA LYS A 84 -5.86 1.35 -16.98
C LYS A 84 -5.44 2.81 -17.05
N PHE A 85 -6.05 3.68 -16.24
CA PHE A 85 -5.70 5.10 -16.20
C PHE A 85 -4.22 5.32 -15.85
N ILE A 86 -3.71 4.63 -14.83
CA ILE A 86 -2.30 4.71 -14.41
C ILE A 86 -1.39 4.29 -15.56
N LYS A 87 -1.67 3.14 -16.18
CA LYS A 87 -0.88 2.59 -17.30
C LYS A 87 -0.79 3.56 -18.48
N GLU A 88 -1.91 4.21 -18.83
CA GLU A 88 -1.98 5.15 -19.96
C GLU A 88 -1.31 6.51 -19.65
N ASN A 89 -1.32 6.96 -18.39
CA ASN A 89 -0.95 8.33 -18.05
C ASN A 89 0.37 8.49 -17.31
N LEU A 90 0.95 7.42 -16.76
CA LEU A 90 2.17 7.48 -15.94
C LEU A 90 3.46 7.27 -16.75
N VAL A 91 3.42 6.57 -17.88
CA VAL A 91 4.61 6.41 -18.74
C VAL A 91 5.11 7.77 -19.22
N ASN A 92 6.43 7.97 -19.21
CA ASN A 92 7.12 9.23 -19.54
C ASN A 92 6.82 10.42 -18.62
N GLU A 93 6.01 10.25 -17.57
CA GLU A 93 5.82 11.31 -16.59
C GLU A 93 7.08 11.59 -15.77
N TYR A 94 7.18 12.81 -15.30
CA TYR A 94 8.30 13.24 -14.49
C TYR A 94 7.91 14.27 -13.44
N THR A 95 8.68 14.29 -12.36
CA THR A 95 8.72 15.33 -11.33
C THR A 95 10.14 15.87 -11.24
N GLU A 96 10.41 16.73 -10.26
CA GLU A 96 11.78 17.15 -9.92
C GLU A 96 12.70 15.98 -9.54
N CYS A 97 12.18 14.85 -9.08
CA CYS A 97 12.99 13.73 -8.57
C CYS A 97 12.91 12.47 -9.43
N ILE A 98 11.78 12.21 -10.08
CA ILE A 98 11.47 10.93 -10.73
C ILE A 98 11.18 11.16 -12.19
N LYS A 99 11.72 10.34 -13.09
CA LYS A 99 11.25 10.17 -14.46
C LYS A 99 10.81 8.72 -14.66
N VAL A 100 9.57 8.50 -15.08
CA VAL A 100 9.04 7.17 -15.40
C VAL A 100 9.56 6.74 -16.76
N LEU A 101 10.09 5.52 -16.82
CA LEU A 101 10.64 4.93 -18.04
C LEU A 101 9.64 3.96 -18.68
N THR A 102 9.18 2.98 -17.91
CA THR A 102 8.32 1.90 -18.40
C THR A 102 7.36 1.46 -17.31
N ILE A 103 6.23 0.89 -17.73
CA ILE A 103 5.29 0.22 -16.85
C ILE A 103 5.02 -1.17 -17.40
N GLN A 104 5.07 -2.18 -16.54
CA GLN A 104 4.68 -3.54 -16.84
C GLN A 104 3.50 -3.94 -15.96
N GLU A 105 2.37 -4.19 -16.57
CA GLU A 105 1.17 -4.69 -15.92
C GLU A 105 1.32 -6.19 -15.62
N LYS A 106 0.81 -6.60 -14.46
CA LYS A 106 0.65 -7.99 -14.05
C LYS A 106 -0.65 -8.15 -13.29
N ILE A 107 -1.37 -9.23 -13.55
CA ILE A 107 -2.52 -9.63 -12.73
C ILE A 107 -2.05 -10.62 -11.66
N ILE A 108 -2.42 -10.35 -10.41
CA ILE A 108 -2.25 -11.29 -9.31
C ILE A 108 -3.60 -12.00 -9.14
N HIS A 109 -3.65 -13.26 -9.58
CA HIS A 109 -4.85 -14.07 -9.44
C HIS A 109 -5.01 -14.61 -8.02
N GLU A 110 -6.26 -14.82 -7.64
CA GLU A 110 -6.64 -15.43 -6.37
C GLU A 110 -6.10 -16.86 -6.28
N ARG A 111 -5.35 -17.11 -5.21
CA ARG A 111 -4.78 -18.42 -4.85
C ARG A 111 -4.78 -18.49 -3.33
N TYR A 112 -4.68 -19.70 -2.81
CA TYR A 112 -4.59 -19.90 -1.38
C TYR A 112 -3.32 -19.25 -0.81
N ILE A 113 -3.51 -18.34 0.16
CA ILE A 113 -2.44 -17.55 0.77
C ILE A 113 -2.11 -18.14 2.13
N GLU A 114 -0.87 -18.62 2.28
CA GLU A 114 -0.32 -19.02 3.59
C GLU A 114 -0.14 -17.78 4.47
N LYS A 115 0.49 -16.74 3.92
CA LYS A 115 0.75 -15.51 4.66
C LYS A 115 0.85 -14.29 3.77
N ILE A 116 0.48 -13.15 4.35
CA ILE A 116 0.83 -11.82 3.84
C ILE A 116 1.79 -11.15 4.81
N TYR A 117 2.73 -10.38 4.29
CA TYR A 117 3.70 -9.65 5.09
C TYR A 117 3.94 -8.26 4.52
N SER A 118 3.93 -7.26 5.41
CA SER A 118 4.03 -5.87 5.00
C SER A 118 5.45 -5.51 4.56
N ILE A 119 5.58 -4.95 3.37
CA ILE A 119 6.83 -4.35 2.86
C ILE A 119 6.97 -2.92 3.40
N MET A 120 5.87 -2.18 3.39
CA MET A 120 5.74 -0.83 3.95
C MET A 120 5.07 -0.90 5.32
N PRO A 121 5.36 0.02 6.26
CA PRO A 121 4.79 -0.04 7.60
C PRO A 121 3.26 0.07 7.56
N VAL A 122 2.60 -0.77 8.33
CA VAL A 122 1.16 -0.71 8.58
C VAL A 122 0.91 0.39 9.61
N ILE A 123 0.08 1.35 9.25
CA ILE A 123 -0.23 2.51 10.08
C ILE A 123 -1.68 2.39 10.56
N LEU A 124 -1.87 2.59 11.87
CA LEU A 124 -3.16 2.85 12.49
C LEU A 124 -3.14 4.26 13.06
N LYS A 125 -4.10 5.09 12.67
CA LYS A 125 -4.29 6.44 13.15
C LYS A 125 -5.13 6.38 14.43
N THR A 126 -4.50 6.73 15.55
CA THR A 126 -5.21 6.91 16.82
C THR A 126 -5.16 8.39 17.22
N THR A 127 -6.13 8.84 17.99
CA THR A 127 -6.15 10.22 18.52
C THR A 127 -4.96 10.53 19.42
N GLN A 128 -4.31 9.51 19.98
CA GLN A 128 -3.15 9.61 20.86
C GLN A 128 -1.82 9.31 20.15
N GLY A 129 -1.84 9.14 18.82
CA GLY A 129 -0.64 8.86 18.02
C GLY A 129 -0.33 7.37 17.86
N TYR A 130 0.91 6.96 18.14
CA TYR A 130 1.38 5.59 17.85
C TYR A 130 0.70 4.54 18.72
N TRP A 131 0.10 3.53 18.09
CA TRP A 131 -0.81 2.59 18.74
C TRP A 131 -0.23 1.84 19.94
N ARG A 132 1.04 1.39 19.91
CA ARG A 132 1.61 0.56 21.01
C ARG A 132 1.66 1.28 22.35
N LYS A 133 1.59 2.62 22.37
CA LYS A 133 1.57 3.40 23.62
C LYS A 133 0.16 3.54 24.19
N ASN A 134 -0.86 3.30 23.38
CA ASN A 134 -2.22 3.78 23.62
C ASN A 134 -3.29 2.67 23.53
N LEU A 135 -2.97 1.57 22.83
CA LEU A 135 -3.88 0.46 22.55
C LEU A 135 -3.27 -0.85 23.03
N ARG A 136 -4.14 -1.78 23.41
CA ARG A 136 -3.76 -3.18 23.64
C ARG A 136 -3.57 -3.90 22.30
N LEU A 137 -2.95 -5.08 22.34
CA LEU A 137 -2.73 -5.86 21.13
C LEU A 137 -4.07 -6.23 20.47
N GLU A 138 -5.06 -6.64 21.25
CA GLU A 138 -6.37 -7.06 20.75
C GLU A 138 -7.08 -5.91 20.01
N ASP A 139 -6.87 -4.66 20.45
CA ASP A 139 -7.39 -3.46 19.79
C ASP A 139 -6.68 -3.22 18.45
N PHE A 140 -5.37 -3.43 18.36
CA PHE A 140 -4.63 -3.38 17.09
C PHE A 140 -5.14 -4.43 16.11
N GLU A 141 -5.26 -5.68 16.57
CA GLU A 141 -5.73 -6.81 15.77
C GLU A 141 -7.14 -6.55 15.21
N ARG A 142 -8.04 -6.08 16.07
CA ARG A 142 -9.40 -5.66 15.70
C ARG A 142 -9.39 -4.53 14.66
N LEU A 143 -8.61 -3.47 14.87
CA LEU A 143 -8.56 -2.32 13.96
C LEU A 143 -8.03 -2.69 12.57
N ILE A 144 -7.06 -3.60 12.48
CA ILE A 144 -6.56 -4.11 11.20
C ILE A 144 -7.68 -4.85 10.45
N LYS A 145 -8.38 -5.75 11.13
CA LYS A 145 -9.49 -6.51 10.55
C LYS A 145 -10.63 -5.59 10.14
N GLU A 146 -11.08 -4.70 11.03
CA GLU A 146 -12.15 -3.74 10.75
C GLU A 146 -11.82 -2.84 9.55
N ASN A 147 -10.58 -2.35 9.45
CA ASN A 147 -10.17 -1.51 8.32
C ASN A 147 -10.33 -2.25 6.99
N LEU A 148 -9.91 -3.51 6.94
CA LEU A 148 -9.99 -4.33 5.73
C LEU A 148 -11.43 -4.67 5.37
N ILE A 149 -12.27 -5.01 6.36
CA ILE A 149 -13.71 -5.22 6.20
C ILE A 149 -14.39 -3.95 5.67
N LYS A 150 -14.09 -2.78 6.24
CA LYS A 150 -14.66 -1.49 5.80
C LYS A 150 -14.28 -1.18 4.36
N LYS A 151 -13.03 -1.41 3.95
CA LYS A 151 -12.60 -1.26 2.55
C LYS A 151 -13.36 -2.22 1.63
N TYR A 152 -13.48 -3.48 2.03
CA TYR A 152 -14.17 -4.51 1.23
C TYR A 152 -15.65 -4.18 1.04
N ASN A 153 -16.32 -3.84 2.14
CA ASN A 153 -17.72 -3.41 2.14
C ASN A 153 -17.94 -2.16 1.28
N GLN A 154 -17.04 -1.16 1.35
CA GLN A 154 -17.11 0.03 0.51
C GLN A 154 -16.94 -0.31 -0.99
N TYR A 155 -15.98 -1.18 -1.33
CA TYR A 155 -15.69 -1.52 -2.72
C TYR A 155 -16.79 -2.37 -3.36
N TYR A 156 -17.30 -3.36 -2.66
CA TYR A 156 -18.36 -4.26 -3.15
C TYR A 156 -19.78 -3.80 -2.86
N ASN A 157 -19.95 -2.63 -2.22
CA ASN A 157 -21.23 -2.14 -1.70
C ASN A 157 -22.00 -3.23 -0.94
N THR A 158 -21.33 -3.86 0.02
CA THR A 158 -21.83 -5.03 0.75
C THR A 158 -21.63 -4.87 2.25
N LYS A 159 -22.11 -5.85 3.02
CA LYS A 159 -21.85 -5.98 4.46
C LYS A 159 -21.60 -7.46 4.76
N ILE A 160 -20.33 -7.83 4.84
CA ILE A 160 -19.93 -9.20 5.18
C ILE A 160 -20.18 -9.54 6.65
N ASP A 161 -20.39 -10.82 6.93
CA ASP A 161 -20.38 -11.34 8.30
C ASP A 161 -18.97 -11.20 8.89
N GLU A 162 -18.88 -10.59 10.07
CA GLU A 162 -17.62 -10.34 10.76
C GLU A 162 -17.18 -11.50 11.68
N ASN A 163 -18.02 -12.54 11.83
CA ASN A 163 -17.75 -13.73 12.66
C ASN A 163 -16.80 -14.73 11.98
N PHE A 164 -15.54 -14.34 11.82
CA PHE A 164 -14.47 -15.20 11.29
C PHE A 164 -13.11 -14.81 11.88
N SER A 165 -12.12 -15.71 11.86
CA SER A 165 -10.73 -15.33 12.13
C SER A 165 -10.05 -14.88 10.84
N LEU A 166 -9.35 -13.74 10.86
CA LEU A 166 -8.62 -13.23 9.69
C LEU A 166 -7.27 -13.96 9.52
N TYR A 167 -6.62 -14.31 10.62
CA TYR A 167 -5.33 -14.97 10.64
C TYR A 167 -5.21 -15.87 11.86
N ASP A 168 -4.33 -16.86 11.79
CA ASP A 168 -4.05 -17.80 12.87
C ASP A 168 -2.82 -17.38 13.68
N ASN A 169 -1.94 -16.56 13.09
CA ASN A 169 -0.77 -16.01 13.78
C ASN A 169 -0.36 -14.63 13.25
N LEU A 170 0.09 -13.75 14.15
CA LEU A 170 0.60 -12.40 13.88
C LEU A 170 2.05 -12.28 14.39
N ILE A 171 2.96 -11.87 13.52
CA ILE A 171 4.36 -11.58 13.85
C ILE A 171 4.65 -10.10 13.59
N PHE A 172 5.30 -9.43 14.55
CA PHE A 172 5.92 -8.12 14.34
C PHE A 172 7.36 -8.29 13.84
N ASN A 173 7.65 -7.76 12.66
CA ASN A 173 8.94 -7.87 11.97
C ASN A 173 9.90 -6.71 12.33
N ASN A 174 9.57 -5.91 13.33
CA ASN A 174 10.35 -4.77 13.79
C ASN A 174 10.28 -4.64 15.31
N ASN A 175 11.41 -4.27 15.92
CA ASN A 175 11.50 -4.02 17.37
C ASN A 175 11.13 -2.58 17.76
N LYS A 176 11.39 -1.62 16.86
CA LYS A 176 11.09 -0.20 17.03
C LYS A 176 10.10 0.25 15.94
N PRO A 177 9.24 1.24 16.20
CA PRO A 177 8.32 1.76 15.19
C PRO A 177 9.08 2.19 13.94
N VAL A 178 8.49 1.91 12.77
CA VAL A 178 9.04 2.30 11.48
C VAL A 178 8.41 3.65 11.09
N PRO A 179 9.22 4.72 10.99
CA PRO A 179 8.72 6.03 10.60
C PRO A 179 8.43 6.09 9.10
N MET A 180 7.34 6.77 8.74
CA MET A 180 6.98 7.08 7.36
C MET A 180 6.62 8.57 7.25
N LYS A 181 7.32 9.31 6.40
CA LYS A 181 6.95 10.70 6.10
C LYS A 181 5.66 10.71 5.28
N CYS A 182 4.75 11.58 5.67
CA CYS A 182 3.52 11.85 4.94
C CYS A 182 3.27 13.36 4.99
N LYS A 183 3.47 14.05 3.86
CA LYS A 183 3.47 15.52 3.82
C LYS A 183 4.44 16.06 4.90
N ASN A 184 3.95 16.91 5.81
CA ASN A 184 4.75 17.58 6.84
C ASN A 184 4.81 16.82 8.18
N ILE A 185 4.17 15.65 8.28
CA ILE A 185 4.13 14.84 9.50
C ILE A 185 4.88 13.52 9.33
N THR A 186 5.23 12.91 10.45
CA THR A 186 5.80 11.55 10.50
C THR A 186 4.79 10.62 11.15
N LEU A 187 4.34 9.62 10.42
CA LEU A 187 3.49 8.56 10.93
C LEU A 187 4.36 7.39 11.38
N LEU A 188 3.98 6.76 12.48
CA LEU A 188 4.67 5.59 13.02
C LEU A 188 3.80 4.36 12.81
N GLY A 189 4.40 3.30 12.29
CA GLY A 189 3.74 2.03 12.07
C GLY A 189 4.65 0.84 12.35
N ASP A 190 4.12 -0.35 12.10
CA ASP A 190 4.83 -1.60 12.32
C ASP A 190 4.85 -2.43 11.03
N LYS A 191 5.91 -3.21 10.86
CA LYS A 191 5.93 -4.25 9.85
C LYS A 191 5.40 -5.52 10.47
N ILE A 192 4.43 -6.15 9.84
CA ILE A 192 3.78 -7.35 10.34
C ILE A 192 3.77 -8.46 9.30
N THR A 193 3.62 -9.68 9.78
CA THR A 193 3.28 -10.87 9.00
C THR A 193 2.04 -11.49 9.60
N LEU A 194 1.03 -11.76 8.77
CA LEU A 194 -0.20 -12.45 9.13
C LEU A 194 -0.21 -13.80 8.42
N PHE A 195 -0.34 -14.89 9.18
CA PHE A 195 -0.59 -16.24 8.65
C PHE A 195 -2.09 -16.41 8.49
N ILE A 196 -2.57 -16.38 7.26
CA ILE A 196 -3.99 -16.19 6.95
C ILE A 196 -4.77 -17.46 7.28
N SER A 197 -5.91 -17.30 7.95
CA SER A 197 -6.77 -18.41 8.30
C SER A 197 -7.34 -19.08 7.06
N SER A 198 -7.68 -20.36 7.18
CA SER A 198 -8.12 -21.19 6.06
C SER A 198 -9.53 -20.90 5.54
N ASN A 199 -10.33 -20.15 6.30
CA ASN A 199 -11.71 -19.84 5.94
C ASN A 199 -11.78 -18.91 4.71
N GLU A 200 -12.87 -19.05 3.95
CA GLU A 200 -13.07 -18.35 2.68
C GLU A 200 -12.98 -16.82 2.82
N THR A 201 -13.60 -16.24 3.86
CA THR A 201 -13.60 -14.79 4.08
C THR A 201 -12.20 -14.26 4.35
N ALA A 202 -11.40 -14.96 5.15
CA ALA A 202 -10.00 -14.59 5.42
C ALA A 202 -9.16 -14.64 4.14
N GLN A 203 -9.29 -15.68 3.33
CA GLN A 203 -8.58 -15.80 2.05
C GLN A 203 -8.95 -14.69 1.06
N LYS A 204 -10.26 -14.40 0.92
CA LYS A 204 -10.75 -13.27 0.10
C LYS A 204 -10.19 -11.94 0.57
N LEU A 205 -10.26 -11.65 1.87
CA LEU A 205 -9.74 -10.39 2.42
C LEU A 205 -8.23 -10.30 2.33
N ALA A 206 -7.50 -11.41 2.51
CA ALA A 206 -6.06 -11.43 2.33
C ALA A 206 -5.65 -11.13 0.88
N HIS A 207 -6.36 -11.70 -0.10
CA HIS A 207 -6.16 -11.36 -1.50
C HIS A 207 -6.50 -9.89 -1.78
N PHE A 208 -7.62 -9.38 -1.24
CA PHE A 208 -8.02 -7.97 -1.34
C PHE A 208 -6.95 -7.02 -0.81
N ALA A 209 -6.37 -7.35 0.36
CA ALA A 209 -5.33 -6.56 1.01
C ALA A 209 -4.07 -6.39 0.15
N LEU A 210 -3.83 -7.26 -0.84
CA LEU A 210 -2.72 -7.10 -1.78
C LEU A 210 -2.91 -5.89 -2.70
N GLY A 211 -4.16 -5.55 -3.05
CA GLY A 211 -4.49 -4.38 -3.85
C GLY A 211 -4.71 -3.11 -3.04
N VAL A 212 -5.23 -3.24 -1.80
CA VAL A 212 -5.67 -2.07 -1.01
C VAL A 212 -4.84 -1.78 0.26
N ALA A 213 -3.79 -2.57 0.49
CA ALA A 213 -2.94 -2.57 1.68
C ALA A 213 -3.65 -2.86 3.02
N LEU A 214 -2.86 -3.23 4.03
CA LEU A 214 -3.33 -3.32 5.41
C LEU A 214 -3.32 -1.95 6.10
N GLY A 215 -4.30 -1.71 6.96
CA GLY A 215 -4.40 -0.47 7.75
C GLY A 215 -4.64 0.77 6.88
N GLU A 216 -4.22 1.92 7.38
CA GLU A 216 -4.59 3.22 6.83
C GLU A 216 -3.49 3.86 5.99
N ASN A 217 -3.86 4.87 5.20
CA ASN A 217 -2.93 5.70 4.41
C ASN A 217 -2.27 4.96 3.22
N SER A 218 -2.97 3.97 2.64
CA SER A 218 -2.50 3.15 1.50
C SER A 218 -2.11 3.97 0.27
N ALA A 219 -2.90 5.00 -0.05
CA ALA A 219 -2.65 5.96 -1.13
C ALA A 219 -1.41 6.85 -0.92
N ARG A 220 -0.73 6.70 0.22
CA ARG A 220 0.55 7.36 0.54
C ARG A 220 1.68 6.35 0.75
N GLY A 221 1.44 5.09 0.39
CA GLY A 221 2.43 4.01 0.40
C GLY A 221 2.48 3.20 1.71
N ALA A 222 1.56 3.41 2.65
CA ALA A 222 1.51 2.64 3.88
C ALA A 222 0.90 1.24 3.65
N GLY A 223 1.34 0.27 4.46
CA GLY A 223 0.70 -1.04 4.57
C GLY A 223 0.75 -1.95 3.33
N PHE A 224 1.49 -1.57 2.29
CA PHE A 224 1.69 -2.42 1.11
C PHE A 224 2.26 -3.77 1.54
N CYS A 225 1.60 -4.86 1.13
CA CYS A 225 1.95 -6.21 1.52
C CYS A 225 2.46 -7.04 0.36
N ASN A 226 3.32 -8.00 0.67
CA ASN A 226 3.68 -9.08 -0.22
C ASN A 226 3.26 -10.43 0.37
N TYR A 227 3.55 -11.43 -0.42
CA TYR A 227 2.98 -12.74 -0.49
C TYR A 227 3.70 -14.03 -0.14
N LYS A 228 3.03 -15.05 0.40
CA LYS A 228 3.43 -16.43 0.15
C LYS A 228 2.21 -17.33 -0.07
N TRP A 229 2.20 -18.05 -1.19
CA TRP A 229 1.16 -19.03 -1.51
C TRP A 229 1.42 -20.30 -0.73
N LEU A 230 0.35 -21.02 -0.41
CA LEU A 230 0.46 -22.39 0.05
C LEU A 230 0.84 -23.32 -1.12
#